data_AF-A0A2U8PZ93-F1
#
_entry.id   AF-A0A2U8PZ93-F1
#
_cell.length_a   1.000
_cell.length_b   1.000
_cell.length_c   1.000
_cell.angle_alpha   90.00
_cell.angle_beta   90.00
_cell.angle_gamma   90.00
#
_symmetry.space_group_name_H-M   'P 1'
#
loop_
_entity.id
_entity.type
_entity.pdbx_description
1 polymer ?
#
loop_
_entity_poly.entity_id
_entity_poly.type
_entity_poly.pdbx_seq_one_letter_code
_entity_poly.pdbx_strand_id
1 'polypeptide(L)'
;MSVTPNLDSLLDWLGPEGTKSGLQESKLTLKELFELAKERGLPLSSKPTREEVCNELAYASAKKIDLPVDKLLGMDEVELAKYLKQARPSRSELMGILGDLGIHIGSDARRSLYAFAAREMSDLGMYQRVARGKKQSSD
;
A
#
# COMPACT_ATOMS: atom_id res chain seq x y z
N MET A 1 29.97 -0.51 -16.89
CA MET A 1 29.41 -0.60 -15.54
C MET A 1 28.03 0.02 -15.59
N SER A 2 26.97 -0.78 -15.67
CA SER A 2 25.60 -0.27 -15.51
C SER A 2 25.41 0.05 -14.03
N VAL A 3 25.19 1.32 -13.73
CA VAL A 3 24.75 1.72 -12.39
C VAL A 3 23.30 1.29 -12.30
N THR A 4 23.03 0.14 -11.68
CA THR A 4 21.67 -0.25 -11.34
C THR A 4 21.12 0.79 -10.37
N PRO A 5 20.04 1.51 -10.72
CA PRO A 5 19.47 2.48 -9.80
C PRO A 5 19.01 1.78 -8.53
N ASN A 6 19.34 2.35 -7.36
CA ASN A 6 18.76 1.90 -6.11
C ASN A 6 17.27 2.28 -6.11
N LEU A 7 16.44 1.33 -6.52
CA LEU A 7 15.01 1.53 -6.70
C LEU A 7 14.33 1.95 -5.39
N ASP A 8 14.81 1.47 -4.24
CA ASP A 8 14.23 1.81 -2.94
C ASP A 8 14.49 3.28 -2.59
N SER A 9 15.68 3.81 -2.94
CA SER A 9 15.97 5.25 -2.81
C SER A 9 15.13 6.09 -3.77
N LEU A 10 14.91 5.63 -5.01
CA LEU A 10 14.03 6.30 -5.98
C LEU A 10 12.59 6.38 -5.47
N LEU A 11 12.08 5.27 -4.94
CA LEU A 11 10.75 5.17 -4.35
C LEU A 11 10.60 6.09 -3.13
N ASP A 12 11.59 6.14 -2.26
CA ASP A 12 11.58 7.02 -1.09
C ASP A 12 11.64 8.50 -1.46
N TRP A 13 12.36 8.87 -2.52
CA TRP A 13 12.51 10.27 -2.93
C TRP A 13 11.38 10.79 -3.81
N LEU A 14 10.90 9.98 -4.75
CA LEU A 14 9.98 10.39 -5.81
C LEU A 14 8.57 9.82 -5.65
N GLY A 15 8.39 8.85 -4.75
CA GLY A 15 7.17 8.07 -4.65
C GLY A 15 6.96 7.15 -5.87
N PRO A 16 5.87 6.37 -5.88
CA PRO A 16 5.57 5.42 -6.96
C PRO A 16 5.42 6.11 -8.33
N GLU A 17 4.67 7.21 -8.43
CA GLU A 17 4.44 7.91 -9.71
C GLU A 17 5.72 8.52 -10.28
N GLY A 18 6.54 9.12 -9.42
CA GLY A 18 7.81 9.71 -9.84
C GLY A 18 8.85 8.64 -10.19
N THR A 19 8.85 7.51 -9.49
CA THR A 19 9.67 6.35 -9.83
C THR A 19 9.23 5.76 -11.17
N LYS A 20 7.93 5.56 -11.39
CA LYS A 20 7.38 5.08 -12.66
C LYS A 20 7.83 5.98 -13.82
N SER A 21 7.57 7.28 -13.72
CA SER A 21 7.96 8.25 -14.75
C SER A 21 9.47 8.25 -14.99
N GLY A 22 10.26 8.22 -13.92
CA GLY A 22 11.72 8.16 -13.98
C GLY A 22 12.24 6.89 -14.66
N LEU A 23 11.64 5.72 -14.37
CA LEU A 23 11.99 4.46 -15.03
C LEU A 23 11.57 4.45 -16.50
N GLN A 24 10.37 4.98 -16.83
CA GLN A 24 9.88 5.07 -18.20
C GLN A 24 10.85 5.88 -19.08
N GLU A 25 11.27 7.05 -18.62
CA GLU A 25 12.19 7.96 -19.32
C GLU A 25 13.68 7.59 -19.15
N SER A 26 13.99 6.57 -18.35
CA SER A 26 15.37 6.16 -18.13
C SER A 26 16.01 5.56 -19.38
N LYS A 27 17.35 5.58 -19.42
CA LYS A 27 18.14 4.90 -20.47
C LYS A 27 18.21 3.38 -20.30
N LEU A 28 17.56 2.82 -19.26
CA LEU A 28 17.52 1.38 -19.05
C LEU A 28 16.76 0.71 -20.18
N THR A 29 17.31 -0.38 -20.70
CA THR A 29 16.63 -1.25 -21.66
C THR A 29 15.49 -2.01 -20.99
N LEU A 30 14.52 -2.48 -21.78
CA LEU A 30 13.45 -3.34 -21.27
C LEU A 30 13.99 -4.60 -20.57
N LYS A 31 15.11 -5.14 -21.07
CA LYS A 31 15.78 -6.29 -20.48
C LYS A 31 16.33 -5.99 -19.09
N GLU A 32 16.99 -4.85 -18.89
CA GLU A 32 17.51 -4.44 -17.58
C GLU A 32 16.37 -4.21 -16.57
N LEU A 33 15.27 -3.57 -16.99
CA LEU A 33 14.08 -3.42 -16.15
C LEU A 33 13.46 -4.77 -15.78
N PHE A 34 13.39 -5.69 -16.74
CA PHE A 34 12.86 -7.03 -16.51
C PHE A 34 13.73 -7.84 -15.55
N GLU A 35 15.06 -7.74 -15.66
CA GLU A 35 16.01 -8.35 -14.73
C GLU A 35 15.82 -7.80 -13.31
N LEU A 36 15.71 -6.47 -13.14
CA LEU A 36 15.41 -5.83 -11.84
C LEU A 36 14.09 -6.33 -11.22
N ALA A 37 13.06 -6.51 -12.05
CA ALA A 37 11.76 -6.99 -11.57
C ALA A 37 11.81 -8.47 -11.19
N LYS A 38 12.56 -9.29 -11.94
CA LYS A 38 12.76 -10.70 -11.65
C LYS A 38 13.58 -10.94 -10.38
N GLU A 39 14.62 -10.13 -10.15
CA GLU A 39 15.41 -10.15 -8.90
C GLU A 39 14.54 -9.89 -7.66
N ARG A 40 13.48 -9.10 -7.83
CA ARG A 40 12.49 -8.77 -6.79
C ARG A 40 11.31 -9.77 -6.72
N GLY A 41 11.29 -10.81 -7.55
CA GLY A 41 10.23 -11.81 -7.58
C GLY A 41 8.88 -11.26 -8.01
N LEU A 42 8.85 -10.18 -8.81
CA LEU A 42 7.60 -9.55 -9.23
C LEU A 42 6.87 -10.37 -10.28
N PRO A 43 5.53 -10.46 -10.19
CA PRO A 43 4.73 -11.14 -11.18
C PRO A 43 4.72 -10.31 -12.48
N LEU A 44 5.27 -10.87 -13.55
CA LEU A 44 5.24 -10.25 -14.88
C LEU A 44 4.56 -11.18 -15.88
N SER A 45 3.88 -10.60 -16.87
CA SER A 45 3.34 -11.37 -17.99
C SER A 45 4.45 -12.02 -18.82
N SER A 46 4.11 -12.97 -19.68
CA SER A 46 5.08 -13.67 -20.55
C SER A 46 5.79 -12.77 -21.57
N LYS A 47 5.20 -11.60 -21.87
CA LYS A 47 5.74 -10.59 -22.80
C LYS A 47 5.42 -9.20 -22.25
N PRO A 48 6.08 -8.78 -21.16
CA PRO A 48 5.67 -7.59 -20.46
C PRO A 48 6.08 -6.35 -21.24
N THR A 49 5.20 -5.36 -21.24
CA THR A 49 5.51 -4.04 -21.82
C THR A 49 6.43 -3.27 -20.88
N ARG A 50 7.16 -2.26 -21.38
CA ARG A 50 7.94 -1.36 -20.51
C ARG A 50 7.07 -0.73 -19.44
N GLU A 51 5.86 -0.31 -19.80
CA GLU A 51 4.91 0.28 -18.87
C GLU A 51 4.51 -0.70 -17.76
N GLU A 52 4.25 -1.96 -18.10
CA GLU A 52 3.93 -3.01 -17.14
C GLU A 52 5.10 -3.23 -16.17
N VAL A 53 6.32 -3.39 -16.67
CA VAL A 53 7.50 -3.58 -15.82
C VAL A 53 7.76 -2.37 -14.93
N CYS A 54 7.64 -1.15 -15.47
CA CYS A 54 7.82 0.08 -14.69
C CYS A 54 6.75 0.24 -13.61
N ASN A 55 5.49 -0.11 -13.91
CA ASN A 55 4.42 -0.14 -12.92
C ASN A 55 4.78 -1.14 -11.81
N GLU A 56 5.05 -2.39 -12.16
CA GLU A 56 5.37 -3.41 -11.15
C GLU A 56 6.57 -3.00 -10.30
N LEU A 57 7.64 -2.47 -10.89
CA LEU A 57 8.78 -1.96 -10.13
C LEU A 57 8.43 -0.77 -9.22
N ALA A 58 7.60 0.16 -9.70
CA ALA A 58 7.22 1.35 -8.96
C ALA A 58 6.24 1.05 -7.80
N TYR A 59 5.42 0.00 -7.93
CA TYR A 59 4.43 -0.36 -6.91
C TYR A 59 4.77 -1.66 -6.16
N ALA A 60 5.86 -2.35 -6.51
CA ALA A 60 6.39 -3.53 -5.82
C ALA A 60 6.60 -3.29 -4.31
N SER A 61 7.09 -2.10 -3.98
CA SER A 61 7.34 -1.64 -2.60
C SER A 61 6.13 -0.97 -1.96
N ALA A 62 5.05 -0.79 -2.73
CA ALA A 62 3.91 0.03 -2.34
C ALA A 62 2.87 -0.73 -1.51
N LYS A 63 3.00 -2.06 -1.36
CA LYS A 63 2.21 -2.83 -0.38
C LYS A 63 2.99 -3.02 0.91
N LYS A 64 2.86 -2.06 1.83
CA LYS A 64 3.47 -2.14 3.17
C LYS A 64 2.49 -2.61 4.24
N ILE A 65 1.20 -2.66 3.93
CA ILE A 65 0.19 -3.30 4.76
C ILE A 65 0.14 -4.78 4.36
N ASP A 66 0.74 -5.61 5.21
CA ASP A 66 0.86 -7.06 5.01
C ASP A 66 -0.22 -7.86 5.76
N LEU A 67 -0.93 -7.21 6.69
CA LEU A 67 -2.04 -7.83 7.41
C LEU A 67 -3.33 -7.84 6.58
N PRO A 68 -4.10 -8.95 6.61
CA PRO A 68 -5.43 -8.99 6.03
C PRO A 68 -6.39 -8.06 6.77
N VAL A 69 -7.40 -7.56 6.05
CA VAL A 69 -8.40 -6.60 6.56
C VAL A 69 -9.05 -7.07 7.85
N ASP A 70 -9.44 -8.34 7.96
CA ASP A 70 -10.04 -8.89 9.18
C ASP A 70 -9.15 -8.75 10.42
N LYS A 71 -7.82 -8.87 10.26
CA LYS A 71 -6.88 -8.65 11.37
C LYS A 71 -6.77 -7.18 11.73
N LEU A 72 -6.76 -6.30 10.73
CA LEU A 72 -6.71 -4.85 10.96
C LEU A 72 -7.96 -4.36 11.70
N LEU A 73 -9.15 -4.86 11.33
CA LEU A 73 -10.41 -4.56 12.01
C LEU A 73 -10.52 -5.20 13.41
N GLY A 74 -9.62 -6.12 13.74
CA GLY A 74 -9.50 -6.69 15.08
C GLY A 74 -8.75 -5.81 16.07
N MET A 75 -7.94 -4.87 15.57
CA MET A 75 -7.09 -3.99 16.38
C MET A 75 -7.88 -2.77 16.89
N ASP A 76 -7.39 -2.17 17.98
CA ASP A 76 -7.87 -0.87 18.45
C ASP A 76 -7.14 0.31 17.76
N GLU A 77 -7.62 1.55 17.99
CA GLU A 77 -7.05 2.77 17.39
C GLU A 77 -5.56 2.95 17.69
N VAL A 78 -5.11 2.60 18.91
CA VAL A 78 -3.71 2.77 19.32
C VAL A 78 -2.81 1.75 18.62
N GLU A 79 -3.27 0.50 18.54
CA GLU A 79 -2.60 -0.58 17.83
C GLU A 79 -2.50 -0.29 16.32
N LEU A 80 -3.60 0.13 15.70
CA LEU A 80 -3.63 0.52 14.29
C LEU A 80 -2.72 1.71 14.00
N ALA A 81 -2.75 2.75 14.84
CA ALA A 81 -1.89 3.92 14.67
C ALA A 81 -0.41 3.55 14.79
N LYS A 82 -0.06 2.63 15.71
CA LYS A 82 1.30 2.12 15.87
C LYS A 82 1.72 1.29 14.65
N TYR A 83 0.87 0.37 14.21
CA TYR A 83 1.13 -0.48 13.04
C TYR A 83 1.33 0.36 11.78
N LEU A 84 0.41 1.29 11.47
CA LEU A 84 0.50 2.15 10.29
C LEU A 84 1.75 3.06 10.33
N LYS A 85 2.15 3.55 11.51
CA LYS A 85 3.40 4.30 11.67
C LYS A 85 4.66 3.46 11.42
N GLN A 86 4.62 2.16 11.73
CA GLN A 86 5.73 1.23 11.54
C GLN A 86 5.80 0.75 10.08
N ALA A 87 4.67 0.32 9.53
CA ALA A 87 4.54 -0.09 8.13
C ALA A 87 4.84 1.06 7.16
N ARG A 88 4.51 2.31 7.54
CA ARG A 88 4.67 3.51 6.71
C ARG A 88 4.08 3.35 5.30
N PRO A 89 2.82 2.90 5.17
CA PRO A 89 2.19 2.68 3.88
C PRO A 89 2.11 3.96 3.08
N SER A 90 2.11 3.81 1.76
CA SER A 90 1.91 4.94 0.87
C SER A 90 0.51 5.53 1.05
N ARG A 91 0.33 6.79 0.64
CA ARG A 91 -0.98 7.44 0.67
C ARG A 91 -2.01 6.70 -0.19
N SER A 92 -1.61 6.25 -1.38
CA SER A 92 -2.50 5.53 -2.31
C SER A 92 -2.92 4.18 -1.74
N GLU A 93 -1.99 3.43 -1.14
CA GLU A 93 -2.29 2.15 -0.47
C GLU A 93 -3.28 2.33 0.68
N LEU A 94 -3.05 3.32 1.54
CA LEU A 94 -3.94 3.59 2.66
C LEU A 94 -5.33 4.05 2.19
N MET A 95 -5.39 4.87 1.13
CA MET A 95 -6.64 5.26 0.51
C MET A 95 -7.37 4.07 -0.14
N GLY A 96 -6.63 3.12 -0.73
CA GLY A 96 -7.19 1.90 -1.29
C GLY A 96 -7.91 1.08 -0.21
N ILE A 97 -7.24 0.82 0.91
CA ILE A 97 -7.83 0.06 2.02
C ILE A 97 -9.03 0.79 2.64
N LEU A 98 -8.95 2.11 2.81
CA LEU A 98 -10.11 2.89 3.28
C LEU A 98 -11.28 2.81 2.29
N GLY A 99 -11.00 2.88 0.99
CA GLY A 99 -11.99 2.70 -0.07
C GLY A 99 -12.64 1.33 -0.05
N ASP A 100 -11.85 0.26 0.11
CA ASP A 100 -12.34 -1.12 0.22
C ASP A 100 -13.26 -1.31 1.44
N LEU A 101 -13.03 -0.53 2.51
CA LEU A 101 -13.86 -0.49 3.71
C LEU A 101 -15.09 0.43 3.59
N GLY A 102 -15.27 1.11 2.44
CA GLY A 102 -16.34 2.09 2.22
C GLY A 102 -16.13 3.42 2.96
N ILE A 103 -14.93 3.69 3.44
CA ILE A 103 -14.57 4.90 4.19
C ILE A 103 -14.10 5.97 3.20
N HIS A 104 -14.91 7.00 3.01
CA HIS A 104 -14.58 8.13 2.15
C HIS A 104 -13.96 9.28 2.93
N ILE A 105 -12.81 9.77 2.45
CA ILE A 105 -12.05 10.82 3.11
C ILE A 105 -12.66 12.20 2.79
N GLY A 106 -13.33 12.81 3.76
CA GLY A 106 -13.78 14.21 3.68
C GLY A 106 -12.64 15.23 3.80
N SER A 107 -12.94 16.52 3.62
CA SER A 107 -11.97 17.62 3.63
C SER A 107 -11.17 17.79 4.95
N ASP A 108 -11.63 17.16 6.04
CA ASP A 108 -11.09 17.28 7.40
C ASP A 108 -9.93 16.33 7.74
N ALA A 109 -9.70 15.29 6.93
CA ALA A 109 -8.60 14.33 7.15
C ALA A 109 -7.20 14.89 6.85
N ARG A 110 -7.09 16.17 6.46
CA ARG A 110 -5.84 16.81 6.03
C ARG A 110 -4.80 16.98 7.14
N ARG A 111 -5.14 16.82 8.42
CA ARG A 111 -4.20 16.98 9.55
C ARG A 111 -3.29 15.76 9.78
N SER A 112 -3.78 14.54 9.62
CA SER A 112 -2.96 13.31 9.69
C SER A 112 -3.75 12.11 9.14
N LEU A 113 -3.35 11.64 7.95
CA LEU A 113 -4.02 10.52 7.28
C LEU A 113 -3.94 9.22 8.09
N TYR A 114 -2.83 8.98 8.81
CA TYR A 114 -2.67 7.80 9.66
C TYR A 114 -3.59 7.82 10.88
N ALA A 115 -3.75 8.99 11.52
CA ALA A 115 -4.66 9.11 12.66
C ALA A 115 -6.12 8.95 12.22
N PHE A 116 -6.48 9.54 11.08
CA PHE A 116 -7.81 9.36 10.48
C PHE A 116 -8.08 7.88 10.17
N ALA A 117 -7.18 7.22 9.46
CA ALA A 117 -7.35 5.82 9.10
C ALA A 117 -7.46 4.90 10.33
N ALA A 118 -6.59 5.09 11.32
CA ALA A 118 -6.62 4.29 12.55
C ALA A 118 -7.95 4.40 13.30
N ARG A 119 -8.51 5.61 13.41
CA ARG A 119 -9.81 5.85 14.04
C ARG A 119 -10.94 5.16 13.29
N GLU A 120 -11.07 5.43 11.99
CA GLU A 120 -12.18 4.91 11.19
C GLU A 120 -12.16 3.37 11.12
N MET A 121 -10.98 2.77 10.98
CA MET A 121 -10.81 1.32 10.98
C MET A 121 -11.13 0.70 12.34
N SER A 122 -10.73 1.35 13.43
CA SER A 122 -11.06 0.92 14.80
C SER A 122 -12.55 0.99 15.07
N ASP A 123 -13.21 2.10 14.69
CA ASP A 123 -14.65 2.30 14.87
C ASP A 123 -15.44 1.25 14.08
N LEU A 124 -15.10 1.04 12.80
CA LEU A 124 -15.71 0.02 11.97
C LEU A 124 -15.53 -1.38 12.57
N GLY A 125 -14.31 -1.71 13.02
CA GLY A 125 -14.00 -2.96 13.68
C GLY A 125 -14.82 -3.17 14.96
N MET A 126 -14.98 -2.12 15.77
CA MET A 126 -15.80 -2.14 16.98
C MET A 126 -17.27 -2.47 16.66
N TYR A 127 -17.87 -1.80 15.67
CA TYR A 127 -19.25 -2.09 15.25
C TYR A 127 -19.41 -3.55 14.81
N GLN A 128 -18.45 -4.09 14.04
CA GLN A 128 -18.47 -5.48 13.61
C GLN A 128 -18.38 -6.47 14.79
N ARG A 129 -17.52 -6.20 15.78
CA ARG A 129 -17.40 -7.04 16.99
C ARG A 129 -18.71 -7.04 17.80
N VAL A 130 -19.34 -5.89 17.99
CA VAL A 130 -20.62 -5.77 18.69
C VAL A 130 -21.74 -6.50 17.94
N ALA A 131 -21.82 -6.35 16.63
CA ALA A 131 -22.81 -7.04 15.80
C ALA A 131 -22.65 -8.57 15.85
N ARG A 132 -21.40 -9.07 15.86
CA ARG A 132 -21.10 -10.50 16.04
C ARG A 132 -21.45 -10.99 17.45
N GLY A 133 -21.13 -10.21 18.49
CA GLY A 133 -21.45 -10.53 19.88
C GLY A 133 -22.94 -10.58 20.19
N LYS A 134 -23.75 -9.67 19.60
CA LYS A 134 -25.22 -9.71 19.73
C LYS A 134 -25.86 -10.94 19.09
N LYS A 135 -25.22 -11.55 18.09
CA LYS A 135 -25.72 -12.73 17.39
C LYS A 135 -25.57 -14.03 18.19
N GLN A 136 -24.68 -14.05 19.20
CA GLN A 136 -24.46 -15.21 20.08
C GLN A 136 -25.30 -15.18 21.38
N SER A 137 -25.97 -14.07 21.68
CA SER A 137 -26.82 -13.89 22.86
C SER A 137 -28.32 -14.00 22.53
N SER A 138 -28.67 -14.78 21.51
CA SER A 138 -30.05 -15.09 21.14
C SER A 138 -30.20 -16.61 21.00
N ASP A 139 -29.96 -17.30 22.11
CA ASP A 139 -30.44 -18.66 22.41
C ASP A 139 -30.75 -18.72 23.91
#